data_AF-V4B346-F1
#
_entry.id   AF-V4B346-F1
#
_cell.length_a   1.000
_cell.length_b   1.000
_cell.length_c   1.000
_cell.angle_alpha   90.00
_cell.angle_beta   90.00
_cell.angle_gamma   90.00
#
_symmetry.space_group_name_H-M   'P 1'
#
loop_
_entity.id
_entity.type
_entity.pdbx_description
1 polymer ?
#
loop_
_entity_poly.entity_id
_entity_poly.type
_entity_poly.pdbx_seq_one_letter_code
_entity_poly.pdbx_strand_id
1 'polypeptide(L)'
;MSNGVDSELRPRLCHILKWPDFQGYGFNLHAEKGKAGQFIGKVDEDSPASSAGLKSGDRIVEVNGVNIGNENHQQVVKRVKQGGDQTKLLVVDDETD
;
A
#
# COMPACT_ATOMS: atom_id res chain seq x y z
N MET A 1 24.86 20.04 19.69
CA MET A 1 25.06 18.59 19.47
C MET A 1 23.80 18.09 18.79
N SER A 2 23.96 17.48 17.63
CA SER A 2 22.94 17.16 16.62
C SER A 2 21.83 16.26 17.14
N ASN A 3 20.60 16.80 17.23
CA ASN A 3 19.39 15.97 17.23
C ASN A 3 19.08 15.65 15.78
N GLY A 4 19.65 14.55 15.29
CA GLY A 4 19.18 13.93 14.06
C GLY A 4 17.76 13.44 14.30
N VAL A 5 16.79 14.17 13.75
CA VAL A 5 15.47 13.59 13.48
C VAL A 5 15.68 12.70 12.27
N ASP A 6 16.16 11.48 12.51
CA ASP A 6 16.01 10.40 11.54
C ASP A 6 14.52 10.30 11.28
N SER A 7 14.06 10.78 10.12
CA SER A 7 12.69 10.62 9.69
C SER A 7 12.46 9.12 9.59
N GLU A 8 11.91 8.53 10.66
CA GLU A 8 11.66 7.12 10.76
C GLU A 8 10.63 6.78 9.68
N LEU A 9 11.12 6.32 8.52
CA LEU A 9 10.36 5.54 7.55
C LEU A 9 9.74 4.37 8.34
N ARG A 10 8.54 4.57 8.88
CA ARG A 10 7.86 3.56 9.71
C ARG A 10 7.01 2.72 8.79
N PRO A 11 7.50 1.53 8.35
CA PRO A 11 6.70 0.66 7.53
C PRO A 11 5.43 0.27 8.31
N ARG A 12 4.28 0.40 7.67
CA ARG A 12 2.99 -0.03 8.21
C ARG A 12 2.54 -1.27 7.47
N LEU A 13 2.22 -2.33 8.22
CA LEU A 13 1.58 -3.50 7.65
C LEU A 13 0.06 -3.32 7.73
N CYS A 14 -0.55 -3.00 6.61
CA CYS A 14 -2.00 -2.88 6.47
C CYS A 14 -2.58 -4.24 6.09
N HIS A 15 -3.37 -4.85 6.98
CA HIS A 15 -4.11 -6.07 6.68
C HIS A 15 -5.54 -5.70 6.30
N ILE A 16 -5.85 -5.83 5.02
CA ILE A 16 -7.14 -5.46 4.44
C ILE A 16 -7.96 -6.73 4.24
N LEU A 17 -9.16 -6.76 4.83
CA LEU A 17 -10.15 -7.82 4.66
C LEU A 17 -11.29 -7.27 3.81
N LYS A 18 -11.69 -7.96 2.74
CA LYS A 18 -12.87 -7.56 1.97
C LYS A 18 -14.09 -7.58 2.86
N TRP A 19 -14.96 -6.60 2.66
CA TRP A 19 -16.27 -6.59 3.29
C TRP A 19 -17.31 -7.17 2.33
N PRO A 20 -18.28 -7.93 2.83
CA PRO A 20 -19.34 -8.50 2.00
C PRO A 20 -20.18 -7.43 1.30
N ASP A 21 -20.35 -6.27 1.93
CA ASP A 21 -21.14 -5.13 1.42
C ASP A 21 -20.30 -4.07 0.69
N PHE A 22 -19.01 -4.33 0.43
CA PHE A 22 -18.12 -3.38 -0.26
C PHE A 22 -17.46 -4.01 -1.48
N GLN A 23 -17.53 -3.32 -2.63
CA GLN A 23 -16.93 -3.83 -3.86
C GLN A 23 -15.39 -3.64 -3.85
N GLY A 24 -14.67 -4.72 -3.58
CA GLY A 24 -13.21 -4.74 -3.62
C GLY A 24 -12.58 -4.30 -2.29
N TYR A 25 -11.44 -3.61 -2.37
CA TYR A 25 -10.68 -3.19 -1.19
C TYR A 25 -10.79 -1.69 -0.88
N GLY A 26 -11.32 -0.88 -1.81
CA GLY A 26 -11.51 0.57 -1.61
C GLY A 26 -10.23 1.41 -1.67
N PHE A 27 -9.28 1.00 -2.51
CA PHE A 27 -8.11 1.82 -2.81
C PHE A 27 -7.71 1.68 -4.28
N ASN A 28 -7.03 2.70 -4.78
CA ASN A 28 -6.46 2.72 -6.12
C ASN A 28 -4.95 2.51 -6.06
N LEU A 29 -4.45 1.67 -6.96
CA LEU A 29 -3.03 1.47 -7.19
C LEU A 29 -2.60 2.27 -8.41
N HIS A 30 -1.50 3.04 -8.31
CA HIS A 30 -0.89 3.67 -9.47
C HIS A 30 0.64 3.56 -9.43
N ALA A 31 1.24 3.77 -10.60
CA ALA A 31 2.67 4.00 -10.72
C ALA A 31 2.90 5.48 -11.01
N GLU A 32 3.86 6.09 -10.33
CA GLU A 32 4.24 7.47 -10.59
C GLU A 32 5.27 7.55 -11.72
N LYS A 33 5.10 8.53 -12.61
CA LYS A 33 6.03 8.74 -13.73
C LYS A 33 7.34 9.29 -13.19
N GLY A 34 8.39 8.45 -13.20
CA GLY A 34 9.74 8.84 -12.77
C GLY A 34 10.14 8.29 -11.39
N LYS A 35 9.21 7.70 -10.63
CA LYS A 35 9.52 6.95 -9.39
C LYS A 35 9.35 5.45 -9.63
N ALA A 36 10.30 4.66 -9.15
CA ALA A 36 10.24 3.21 -9.23
C ALA A 36 9.39 2.65 -8.09
N GLY A 37 8.27 1.99 -8.42
CA GLY A 37 7.42 1.32 -7.45
C GLY A 37 5.94 1.49 -7.73
N GLN A 38 5.13 1.06 -6.77
CA GLN A 38 3.69 1.23 -6.79
C GLN A 38 3.24 2.03 -5.56
N PHE A 39 2.28 2.91 -5.77
CA PHE A 39 1.81 3.87 -4.79
C PHE A 39 0.30 3.74 -4.63
N ILE A 40 -0.17 4.06 -3.44
CA ILE A 40 -1.58 4.18 -3.12
C ILE A 40 -2.06 5.55 -3.58
N GLY A 41 -3.02 5.55 -4.49
CA GLY A 41 -3.66 6.77 -4.95
C GLY A 41 -4.77 7.16 -3.99
N LYS A 42 -6.00 7.17 -4.48
CA LYS A 42 -7.17 7.41 -3.63
C LYS A 42 -7.48 6.19 -2.77
N VAL A 43 -7.76 6.42 -1.49
CA VAL A 43 -8.42 5.47 -0.59
C VAL A 43 -9.84 5.97 -0.35
N ASP A 44 -10.82 5.10 -0.52
CA ASP A 44 -12.22 5.45 -0.30
C ASP A 44 -12.51 5.54 1.20
N GLU A 45 -13.33 6.50 1.61
CA GLU A 45 -13.83 6.61 2.98
C GLU A 45 -14.74 5.44 3.31
N ASP A 46 -14.78 5.04 4.59
CA ASP A 46 -15.55 3.87 5.06
C ASP A 46 -15.30 2.60 4.24
N SER A 47 -14.05 2.41 3.81
CA SER A 47 -13.61 1.24 3.06
C SER A 47 -12.72 0.33 3.92
N PRO A 48 -12.57 -0.96 3.54
CA PRO A 48 -11.68 -1.86 4.27
C PRO A 48 -10.22 -1.40 4.24
N ALA A 49 -9.76 -0.74 3.17
CA ALA A 49 -8.42 -0.17 3.11
C ALA A 49 -8.23 0.99 4.10
N SER A 50 -9.19 1.90 4.19
CA SER A 50 -9.16 3.00 5.16
C SER A 50 -9.18 2.46 6.59
N SER A 51 -10.04 1.48 6.86
CA SER A 51 -10.12 0.80 8.16
C SER A 51 -8.82 0.06 8.54
N ALA A 52 -8.09 -0.47 7.55
CA ALA A 52 -6.78 -1.08 7.74
C ALA A 52 -5.64 -0.06 7.94
N GLY A 53 -5.93 1.24 7.86
CA GLY A 53 -4.96 2.32 8.04
C GLY A 53 -4.10 2.61 6.80
N LEU A 54 -4.55 2.18 5.61
CA LEU A 54 -3.92 2.54 4.34
C LEU A 54 -4.19 4.01 4.02
N LYS A 55 -3.17 4.73 3.57
CA LYS A 55 -3.28 6.15 3.23
C LYS A 55 -2.92 6.41 1.78
N SER A 56 -3.52 7.44 1.21
CA SER A 56 -3.08 7.99 -0.07
C SER A 56 -1.65 8.52 0.03
N GLY A 57 -0.82 8.21 -0.96
CA GLY A 57 0.61 8.55 -0.99
C GLY A 57 1.52 7.41 -0.51
N ASP A 58 0.98 6.43 0.21
CA ASP A 58 1.75 5.29 0.71
C ASP A 58 2.44 4.54 -0.45
N ARG A 59 3.74 4.27 -0.34
CA ARG A 59 4.47 3.42 -1.28
C ARG A 59 4.41 1.97 -0.82
N ILE A 60 4.01 1.07 -1.70
CA ILE A 60 3.98 -0.36 -1.41
C ILE A 60 5.40 -0.94 -1.56
N VAL A 61 5.81 -1.69 -0.54
CA VAL A 61 7.07 -2.44 -0.49
C VAL A 61 6.80 -3.94 -0.67
N GLU A 62 5.75 -4.46 -0.03
CA GLU A 62 5.38 -5.87 -0.10
C GLU A 62 3.88 -6.09 -0.27
N VAL A 63 3.52 -7.16 -0.98
CA VAL A 63 2.15 -7.64 -1.11
C VAL A 63 2.11 -9.10 -0.67
N ASN A 64 1.29 -9.40 0.33
CA ASN A 64 1.11 -10.74 0.92
C ASN A 64 2.44 -11.37 1.37
N GLY A 65 3.36 -10.56 1.91
CA GLY A 65 4.69 -11.00 2.37
C GLY A 65 5.70 -11.23 1.25
N VAL A 66 5.42 -10.77 0.03
CA VAL A 66 6.37 -10.81 -1.09
C VAL A 66 6.77 -9.40 -1.48
N ASN A 67 8.08 -9.15 -1.53
CA ASN A 67 8.64 -7.89 -1.98
C ASN A 67 8.37 -7.63 -3.46
N ILE A 68 7.89 -6.43 -3.77
CA ILE A 68 7.47 -6.01 -5.12
C ILE A 68 8.46 -5.06 -5.80
N GLY A 69 9.65 -4.83 -5.24
CA GLY A 69 10.59 -3.82 -5.73
C GLY A 69 11.04 -4.00 -7.19
N ASN A 70 11.03 -5.24 -7.68
CA ASN A 70 11.36 -5.59 -9.08
C ASN A 70 10.12 -5.91 -9.93
N GLU A 71 8.92 -5.70 -9.42
CA GLU A 71 7.68 -6.04 -10.11
C GLU A 71 7.06 -4.84 -10.81
N ASN A 72 6.45 -5.11 -11.95
CA ASN A 72 5.67 -4.12 -12.68
C ASN A 72 4.24 -4.00 -12.11
N HIS A 73 3.55 -2.94 -12.51
CA HIS A 73 2.18 -2.65 -12.07
C HIS A 73 1.23 -3.86 -12.19
N GLN A 74 1.26 -4.59 -13.31
CA GLN A 74 0.38 -5.73 -13.54
C GLN A 74 0.65 -6.90 -12.59
N GLN A 75 1.92 -7.16 -12.28
CA GLN A 75 2.32 -8.21 -11.33
C GLN A 75 1.83 -7.88 -9.93
N VAL A 76 1.99 -6.63 -9.48
CA VAL A 76 1.51 -6.18 -8.17
C VAL A 76 -0.01 -6.31 -8.07
N VAL A 77 -0.76 -5.85 -9.09
CA VAL A 77 -2.23 -6.03 -9.15
C VAL A 77 -2.60 -7.51 -9.07
N LYS A 78 -1.87 -8.39 -9.77
CA LYS A 78 -2.12 -9.83 -9.72
C LYS A 78 -1.93 -10.39 -8.31
N ARG A 79 -0.90 -9.97 -7.58
CA ARG A 79 -0.65 -10.41 -6.19
C ARG A 79 -1.73 -9.96 -5.22
N VAL A 80 -2.18 -8.71 -5.34
CA VAL A 80 -3.29 -8.19 -4.52
C VAL A 80 -4.56 -9.01 -4.77
N LYS A 81 -4.82 -9.37 -6.04
CA LYS A 81 -5.96 -10.23 -6.40
C LYS A 81 -5.80 -11.68 -5.96
N GLN A 82 -4.58 -12.21 -5.90
CA GLN A 82 -4.30 -13.59 -5.44
C GLN A 82 -4.66 -13.82 -3.97
N GLY A 83 -4.66 -12.76 -3.15
CA GLY A 83 -5.09 -12.85 -1.75
C GLY A 83 -6.58 -13.17 -1.56
N GLY A 84 -7.38 -13.13 -2.64
CA GLY A 84 -8.80 -13.49 -2.62
C GLY A 84 -9.61 -12.46 -1.83
N ASP A 85 -9.98 -12.81 -0.61
CA ASP A 85 -10.81 -11.98 0.29
C ASP A 85 -9.98 -11.16 1.27
N GLN A 86 -8.65 -11.28 1.23
CA GLN A 86 -7.77 -10.48 2.06
C GLN A 86 -6.49 -10.13 1.32
N THR A 87 -5.88 -9.01 1.69
CA THR A 87 -4.53 -8.66 1.22
C THR A 87 -3.75 -7.99 2.34
N LYS A 88 -2.46 -8.31 2.45
CA LYS A 88 -1.55 -7.65 3.38
C LYS A 88 -0.61 -6.78 2.57
N LEU A 89 -0.60 -5.48 2.84
CA LEU A 89 0.27 -4.52 2.17
C LEU A 89 1.26 -3.98 3.18
N LEU A 90 2.56 -4.14 2.91
CA LEU A 90 3.58 -3.40 3.63
C LEU A 90 3.80 -2.08 2.89
N VAL A 91 3.51 -0.97 3.55
CA VAL A 91 3.64 0.37 2.98
C VAL A 91 4.58 1.25 3.78
N VAL A 92 5.16 2.24 3.12
CA VAL A 92 5.95 3.32 3.74
C VAL A 92 5.33 4.68 3.37
N ASP A 93 5.29 5.58 4.35
CA ASP A 93 4.72 6.93 4.21
C ASP A 93 5.62 7.83 3.34
N ASP A 94 5.04 8.77 2.60
CA ASP A 94 5.72 9.67 1.64
C ASP A 94 6.52 10.81 2.33
N GLU A 95 6.44 10.98 3.65
CA GLU A 95 7.21 12.00 4.41
C GLU A 95 8.74 11.76 4.43
N THR A 96 9.30 10.99 3.50
CA THR A 96 10.77 10.84 3.32
C THR A 96 11.14 10.32 1.92
N ASP A 97 11.18 11.20 0.92
CA ASP A 97 11.94 11.01 -0.34
C ASP A 97 12.90 12.19 -0.55
#